data_AF-A0A3N9NRY8-F1
#
_entry.id   AF-A0A3N9NRY8-F1
#
_cell.length_a   1.000
_cell.length_b   1.000
_cell.length_c   1.000
_cell.angle_alpha   90.00
_cell.angle_beta   90.00
_cell.angle_gamma   90.00
#
_symmetry.space_group_name_H-M   'P 1'
#
loop_
_entity.id
_entity.type
_entity.pdbx_description
1 polymer ?
#
loop_
_entity_poly.entity_id
_entity_poly.type
_entity_poly.pdbx_seq_one_letter_code
_entity_poly.pdbx_strand_id
1 'polypeptide(L)'
;MKRILQMIRKEFRQIFRDPPMLGIIFLVPIVQLFILSYAITTDVKHIKLNIIDHDNSYISREIIRAFAQTERFDLVDHRSDISSIDDNMQAWKSQITLVIPENFSKELKRNLKPQIFVAVDGVDGNTAGIALGYAQSILLNFGAEIQLKKARIAPTKDIHLVEMEERMWYNL
;
A
#
# COMPACT_ATOMS: atom_id res chain seq x y z
N MET A 1 23.27 -23.50 39.79
CA MET A 1 23.73 -22.72 38.62
C MET A 1 24.98 -23.30 37.93
N LYS A 2 26.07 -23.66 38.64
CA LYS A 2 27.31 -24.16 38.00
C LYS A 2 27.14 -25.39 37.08
N ARG A 3 26.25 -26.35 37.43
CA ARG A 3 25.99 -27.56 36.62
C ARG A 3 25.36 -27.26 35.25
N ILE A 4 24.40 -26.34 35.22
CA ILE A 4 23.70 -25.93 34.00
C ILE A 4 24.70 -25.29 33.02
N LEU A 5 25.58 -24.41 33.52
CA LEU A 5 26.59 -23.76 32.70
C LEU A 5 27.60 -24.76 32.10
N GLN A 6 27.96 -25.80 32.85
CA GLN A 6 28.83 -26.86 32.33
C GLN A 6 28.15 -27.73 31.28
N MET A 7 26.85 -28.00 31.43
CA MET A 7 26.06 -28.71 30.45
C MET A 7 25.95 -27.90 29.15
N ILE A 8 25.62 -26.62 29.23
CA ILE A 8 25.59 -25.70 28.08
C ILE A 8 26.95 -25.69 27.35
N ARG A 9 28.06 -25.56 28.10
CA ARG A 9 29.41 -25.56 27.51
C ARG A 9 29.75 -26.88 26.80
N LYS A 10 29.25 -28.01 27.32
CA LYS A 10 29.41 -29.32 26.68
C LYS A 10 28.64 -29.37 25.35
N GLU A 11 27.37 -28.96 25.36
CA GLU A 11 26.52 -28.97 24.17
C GLU A 11 27.07 -28.06 23.07
N PHE A 12 27.47 -26.82 23.39
CA PHE A 12 28.11 -25.94 22.41
C PHE A 12 29.37 -26.57 21.80
N ARG A 13 30.22 -27.20 22.62
CA ARG A 13 31.41 -27.90 22.12
C ARG A 13 31.04 -29.09 21.23
N GLN A 14 29.96 -29.79 21.54
CA GLN A 14 29.46 -30.89 20.73
C GLN A 14 28.94 -30.40 19.37
N ILE A 15 28.19 -29.29 19.36
CA ILE A 15 27.72 -28.62 18.14
C ILE A 15 28.90 -28.24 17.25
N PHE A 16 29.93 -27.57 17.79
CA PHE A 16 31.11 -27.16 17.01
C PHE A 16 32.00 -28.32 16.53
N ARG A 17 31.82 -29.54 17.07
CA ARG A 17 32.63 -30.72 16.69
C ARG A 17 31.89 -31.66 15.75
N ASP A 18 30.64 -31.35 15.40
CA ASP A 18 29.80 -32.14 14.51
C ASP A 18 29.64 -31.39 13.16
N PRO A 19 30.46 -31.71 12.12
CA PRO A 19 30.45 -30.99 10.85
C PRO A 19 29.08 -30.96 10.15
N PRO A 20 28.29 -32.05 10.12
CA PRO A 20 26.89 -32.01 9.68
C PRO A 20 26.03 -30.99 10.41
N MET A 21 26.16 -30.89 11.74
CA MET A 21 25.37 -29.97 12.55
C MET A 21 25.75 -28.50 12.28
N LEU A 22 27.05 -28.22 12.13
CA LEU A 22 27.52 -26.91 11.67
C LEU A 22 26.98 -26.59 10.28
N GLY A 23 26.99 -27.56 9.36
CA GLY A 23 26.37 -27.45 8.05
C GLY A 23 24.92 -27.00 8.14
N ILE A 24 24.09 -27.66 8.96
CA ILE A 24 22.68 -27.29 9.14
C ILE A 24 22.52 -25.89 9.72
N ILE A 25 23.30 -25.54 10.76
CA ILE A 25 23.22 -24.24 11.45
C ILE A 25 23.51 -23.07 10.51
N PHE A 26 24.40 -23.24 9.52
CA PHE A 26 24.71 -22.18 8.56
C PHE A 26 23.90 -22.31 7.27
N LEU A 27 23.82 -23.51 6.69
CA LEU A 27 23.21 -23.74 5.38
C LEU A 27 21.69 -23.50 5.41
N VAL A 28 20.99 -23.96 6.46
CA VAL A 28 19.53 -23.78 6.54
C VAL A 28 19.14 -22.30 6.59
N PRO A 29 19.72 -21.46 7.47
CA PRO A 29 19.45 -20.02 7.44
C PRO A 29 19.86 -19.35 6.12
N ILE A 30 20.97 -19.76 5.50
CA ILE A 30 21.40 -19.21 4.21
C ILE A 30 20.37 -19.53 3.12
N VAL A 31 19.93 -20.79 3.00
CA VAL A 31 18.90 -21.19 2.04
C VAL A 31 17.59 -20.47 2.33
N GLN A 32 17.22 -20.32 3.62
CA GLN A 32 16.05 -19.54 4.01
C GLN A 32 16.16 -18.08 3.58
N LEU A 33 17.33 -17.44 3.68
CA LEU A 33 17.57 -16.09 3.17
C LEU A 33 17.42 -16.02 1.65
N PHE A 34 17.90 -17.02 0.91
CA PHE A 34 17.71 -17.07 -0.55
C PHE A 34 16.24 -17.25 -0.93
N ILE A 35 15.52 -18.15 -0.25
CA ILE A 35 14.08 -18.36 -0.46
C ILE A 35 13.34 -17.06 -0.15
N LEU A 36 13.62 -16.42 0.98
CA LEU A 36 12.98 -15.16 1.36
C LEU A 36 13.33 -14.04 0.37
N SER A 37 14.60 -13.93 -0.04
CA SER A 37 15.05 -12.94 -1.02
C SER A 37 14.37 -13.10 -2.38
N TYR A 38 14.06 -14.33 -2.78
CA TYR A 38 13.33 -14.60 -4.03
C TYR A 38 11.82 -14.43 -3.86
N ALA A 39 11.29 -14.73 -2.67
CA ALA A 39 9.87 -14.57 -2.36
C ALA A 39 9.45 -13.11 -2.12
N ILE A 40 10.39 -12.20 -1.84
CA ILE A 40 10.13 -10.76 -1.81
C ILE A 40 9.68 -10.31 -3.20
N THR A 41 8.37 -10.24 -3.38
CA THR A 41 7.72 -9.73 -4.58
C THR A 41 7.34 -8.28 -4.30
N THR A 42 8.21 -7.35 -4.67
CA THR A 42 7.97 -5.90 -4.49
C THR A 42 7.25 -5.26 -5.66
N ASP A 43 7.13 -5.95 -6.80
CA ASP A 43 6.41 -5.46 -7.98
C ASP A 43 5.06 -6.17 -8.09
N VAL A 44 4.10 -5.73 -7.28
CA VAL A 44 2.72 -6.22 -7.33
C VAL A 44 2.00 -5.47 -8.45
N LYS A 45 1.49 -6.21 -9.44
CA LYS A 45 0.72 -5.68 -10.56
C LYS A 45 -0.71 -6.21 -10.50
N HIS A 46 -1.60 -5.59 -11.28
CA HIS A 46 -3.00 -6.03 -11.40
C HIS A 46 -3.78 -6.01 -10.06
N ILE A 47 -3.51 -5.00 -9.23
CA ILE A 47 -4.25 -4.79 -7.99
C ILE A 47 -5.67 -4.33 -8.36
N LYS A 48 -6.68 -5.09 -7.95
CA LYS A 48 -8.08 -4.76 -8.25
C LYS A 48 -8.51 -3.50 -7.51
N LEU A 49 -8.69 -2.40 -8.24
CA LEU A 49 -9.06 -1.08 -7.74
C LEU A 49 -10.53 -0.78 -8.02
N ASN A 50 -11.28 -0.48 -6.97
CA ASN A 50 -12.61 0.12 -7.03
C ASN A 50 -12.50 1.64 -6.77
N ILE A 51 -13.24 2.46 -7.51
CA ILE A 51 -13.29 3.90 -7.25
C ILE A 51 -14.73 4.36 -7.09
N ILE A 52 -14.98 5.06 -5.99
CA ILE A 52 -16.24 5.71 -5.66
C ILE A 52 -16.05 7.22 -5.81
N ASP A 53 -16.65 7.80 -6.85
CA ASP A 53 -16.59 9.23 -7.13
C ASP A 53 -17.89 9.94 -6.72
N HIS A 54 -17.89 10.62 -5.58
CA HIS A 54 -18.99 11.48 -5.16
C HIS A 54 -18.88 12.93 -5.72
N ASP A 55 -17.71 13.36 -6.19
CA ASP A 55 -17.48 14.71 -6.71
C ASP A 55 -17.94 14.87 -8.16
N ASN A 56 -17.83 13.80 -8.97
CA ASN A 56 -18.24 13.72 -10.38
C ASN A 56 -17.71 14.87 -11.26
N SER A 57 -16.57 15.45 -10.89
CA SER A 57 -16.02 16.64 -11.53
C SER A 57 -14.97 16.29 -12.59
N TYR A 58 -14.48 17.32 -13.29
CA TYR A 58 -13.32 17.15 -14.17
C TYR A 58 -12.07 16.70 -13.39
N ILE A 59 -11.86 17.23 -12.18
CA ILE A 59 -10.66 16.93 -11.39
C ILE A 59 -10.71 15.48 -10.87
N SER A 60 -11.86 15.01 -10.40
CA SER A 60 -12.01 13.61 -9.95
C SER A 60 -11.78 12.62 -11.10
N ARG A 61 -12.30 12.91 -12.29
CA ARG A 61 -12.05 12.09 -13.50
C ARG A 61 -10.59 12.03 -13.91
N GLU A 62 -9.83 13.11 -13.72
CA GLU A 62 -8.39 13.10 -14.03
C GLU A 62 -7.60 12.29 -12.99
N ILE A 63 -8.02 12.27 -11.72
CA ILE A 63 -7.48 11.33 -10.72
C ILE A 63 -7.74 9.89 -11.17
N ILE A 64 -8.98 9.56 -11.51
CA ILE A 64 -9.35 8.21 -11.99
C ILE A 64 -8.48 7.79 -13.19
N ARG A 65 -8.26 8.71 -14.13
CA ARG A 65 -7.37 8.47 -15.28
C ARG A 65 -5.92 8.24 -14.87
N ALA A 66 -5.41 8.98 -13.89
CA ALA A 66 -4.05 8.79 -13.39
C ALA A 66 -3.85 7.38 -12.80
N PHE A 67 -4.85 6.83 -12.12
CA PHE A 67 -4.82 5.43 -11.67
C PHE A 67 -4.93 4.43 -12.82
N ALA A 68 -5.87 4.66 -13.75
CA ALA A 68 -6.10 3.77 -14.89
C ALA A 68 -4.96 3.73 -15.92
N GLN A 69 -4.08 4.74 -15.95
CA GLN A 69 -2.89 4.76 -16.82
C GLN A 69 -1.73 3.90 -16.31
N THR A 70 -1.79 3.40 -15.07
CA THR A 70 -0.74 2.56 -14.51
C THR A 70 -1.04 1.08 -14.71
N GLU A 71 -0.03 0.26 -15.00
CA GLU A 71 -0.16 -1.21 -15.02
C GLU A 71 -0.31 -1.85 -13.63
N ARG A 72 -0.37 -1.01 -12.58
CA ARG A 72 -0.44 -1.46 -11.18
C ARG A 72 -1.85 -1.78 -10.74
N PHE A 73 -2.83 -1.08 -11.30
CA PHE A 73 -4.22 -1.17 -10.88
C PHE A 73 -5.12 -1.59 -12.03
N ASP A 74 -5.95 -2.60 -11.78
CA ASP A 74 -7.01 -3.01 -12.67
C ASP A 74 -8.32 -2.40 -12.16
N LEU A 75 -8.92 -1.50 -12.94
CA LEU A 75 -10.18 -0.86 -12.58
C LEU A 75 -11.33 -1.85 -12.75
N VAL A 76 -11.88 -2.35 -11.63
CA VAL A 76 -12.90 -3.42 -11.63
C VAL A 76 -14.32 -2.90 -11.56
N ASP A 77 -14.54 -1.77 -10.89
CA ASP A 77 -15.87 -1.17 -10.79
C ASP A 77 -15.78 0.35 -10.55
N HIS A 78 -16.83 1.06 -11.00
CA HIS A 78 -17.05 2.49 -10.76
C HIS A 78 -18.48 2.64 -10.26
N ARG A 79 -18.75 2.17 -9.04
CA ARG A 79 -20.07 2.30 -8.39
C ARG A 79 -20.06 3.45 -7.40
N SER A 80 -21.20 4.11 -7.29
CA SER A 80 -21.38 5.36 -6.55
C SER A 80 -21.64 5.18 -5.04
N ASP A 81 -21.58 3.96 -4.52
CA ASP A 81 -22.12 3.65 -3.19
C ASP A 81 -21.07 3.05 -2.25
N ILE A 82 -20.79 3.79 -1.16
CA ILE A 82 -19.90 3.39 -0.07
C ILE A 82 -20.37 2.09 0.59
N SER A 83 -21.67 1.82 0.64
CA SER A 83 -22.20 0.57 1.23
C SER A 83 -21.75 -0.69 0.49
N SER A 84 -21.31 -0.55 -0.76
CA SER A 84 -20.80 -1.67 -1.56
C SER A 84 -19.33 -2.00 -1.33
N ILE A 85 -18.60 -1.22 -0.50
CA ILE A 85 -17.19 -1.47 -0.20
C ILE A 85 -17.05 -2.84 0.48
N ASP A 86 -17.86 -3.12 1.49
CA ASP A 86 -17.82 -4.38 2.24
C ASP A 86 -18.12 -5.57 1.34
N ASP A 87 -19.19 -5.49 0.57
CA ASP A 87 -19.60 -6.57 -0.34
C ASP A 87 -18.54 -6.84 -1.42
N ASN A 88 -17.89 -5.80 -1.94
CA ASN A 88 -16.87 -5.94 -2.99
C ASN A 88 -15.54 -6.46 -2.43
N MET A 89 -15.14 -6.00 -1.25
CA MET A 89 -13.93 -6.49 -0.57
C MET A 89 -14.12 -7.93 -0.07
N GLN A 90 -15.25 -8.25 0.57
CA GLN A 90 -15.58 -9.60 1.03
C GLN A 90 -15.69 -10.61 -0.12
N ALA A 91 -16.19 -10.19 -1.28
CA ALA A 91 -16.27 -11.04 -2.47
C ALA A 91 -14.97 -11.13 -3.27
N TRP A 92 -13.84 -10.60 -2.77
CA TRP A 92 -12.54 -10.55 -3.47
C TRP A 92 -12.61 -9.86 -4.84
N LYS A 93 -13.60 -8.98 -5.01
CA LYS A 93 -13.83 -8.22 -6.24
C LYS A 93 -12.95 -6.99 -6.31
N SER A 94 -12.58 -6.40 -5.17
CA SER A 94 -11.64 -5.28 -5.06
C SER A 94 -10.68 -5.48 -3.88
N GLN A 95 -9.39 -5.22 -4.10
CA GLN A 95 -8.35 -5.26 -3.04
C GLN A 95 -8.08 -3.87 -2.47
N ILE A 96 -8.41 -2.83 -3.22
CA ILE A 96 -8.28 -1.44 -2.79
C ILE A 96 -9.49 -0.65 -3.30
N THR A 97 -9.99 0.26 -2.47
CA THR A 97 -11.09 1.17 -2.78
C THR A 97 -10.64 2.60 -2.54
N LEU A 98 -10.78 3.45 -3.55
CA LEU A 98 -10.59 4.89 -3.45
C LEU A 98 -11.95 5.58 -3.34
N VAL A 99 -12.13 6.47 -2.36
CA VAL A 99 -13.36 7.25 -2.20
C VAL A 99 -13.04 8.73 -2.30
N ILE A 100 -13.55 9.37 -3.35
CA ILE A 100 -13.43 10.80 -3.59
C ILE A 100 -14.67 11.48 -3.00
N PRO A 101 -14.52 12.36 -1.99
CA PRO A 101 -15.68 12.96 -1.31
C PRO A 101 -16.40 13.98 -2.18
N GLU A 102 -17.64 14.29 -1.84
CA GLU A 102 -18.35 15.42 -2.43
C GLU A 102 -17.57 16.73 -2.26
N ASN A 103 -17.71 17.64 -3.22
CA ASN A 103 -17.06 18.95 -3.23
C ASN A 103 -15.52 18.92 -3.29
N PHE A 104 -14.88 17.77 -3.48
CA PHE A 104 -13.42 17.64 -3.61
C PHE A 104 -12.81 18.70 -4.54
N SER A 105 -13.33 18.83 -5.76
CA SER A 105 -12.84 19.81 -6.74
C SER A 105 -13.05 21.25 -6.31
N LYS A 106 -14.17 21.53 -5.63
CA LYS A 106 -14.50 22.87 -5.11
C LYS A 106 -13.55 23.26 -3.97
N GLU A 107 -13.27 22.34 -3.06
CA GLU A 107 -12.35 22.55 -1.94
C GLU A 107 -10.91 22.74 -2.43
N LEU A 108 -10.47 21.91 -3.37
CA LEU A 108 -9.15 22.02 -3.99
C LEU A 108 -8.94 23.36 -4.72
N LYS A 109 -10.00 23.89 -5.36
CA LYS A 109 -9.99 25.23 -5.99
C LYS A 109 -9.93 26.36 -4.96
N ARG A 110 -10.50 26.16 -3.77
CA ARG A 110 -10.43 27.11 -2.65
C ARG A 110 -9.09 27.06 -1.89
N ASN A 111 -8.10 26.32 -2.40
CA ASN A 111 -6.83 26.02 -1.72
C ASN A 111 -7.03 25.36 -0.35
N LEU A 112 -8.15 24.66 -0.16
CA LEU A 112 -8.32 23.73 0.93
C LEU A 112 -7.63 22.40 0.59
N LYS A 113 -7.51 21.53 1.58
CA LYS A 113 -6.84 20.22 1.49
C LYS A 113 -7.88 19.10 1.64
N PRO A 114 -8.69 18.83 0.60
CA PRO A 114 -9.68 17.77 0.69
C PRO A 114 -8.98 16.41 0.85
N GLN A 115 -9.57 15.55 1.68
CA GLN A 115 -9.02 14.23 1.99
C GLN A 115 -9.65 13.19 1.06
N ILE A 116 -8.81 12.30 0.51
CA ILE A 116 -9.29 11.14 -0.25
C ILE A 116 -9.15 9.93 0.67
N PHE A 117 -10.23 9.20 0.85
CA PHE A 117 -10.23 8.00 1.68
C PHE A 117 -9.77 6.79 0.85
N VAL A 118 -8.88 5.98 1.43
CA VAL A 118 -8.37 4.77 0.80
C VAL A 118 -8.63 3.60 1.75
N ALA A 119 -9.42 2.63 1.29
CA ALA A 119 -9.63 1.36 1.97
C ALA A 119 -8.82 0.28 1.27
N VAL A 120 -8.12 -0.57 2.03
CA VAL A 120 -7.35 -1.69 1.47
C VAL A 120 -7.67 -2.98 2.20
N ASP A 121 -7.69 -4.09 1.45
CA ASP A 121 -7.83 -5.43 2.01
C ASP A 121 -6.55 -5.82 2.76
N GLY A 122 -6.69 -6.10 4.06
CA GLY A 122 -5.59 -6.45 4.95
C GLY A 122 -5.19 -7.93 4.95
N VAL A 123 -5.83 -8.81 4.17
CA VAL A 123 -5.53 -10.25 4.16
C VAL A 123 -4.07 -10.54 3.78
N ASP A 124 -3.54 -9.83 2.78
CA ASP A 124 -2.12 -9.81 2.46
C ASP A 124 -1.54 -8.43 2.79
N GLY A 125 -0.96 -8.30 3.99
CA GLY A 125 -0.39 -7.04 4.47
C GLY A 125 0.77 -6.51 3.60
N ASN A 126 1.52 -7.37 2.90
CA ASN A 126 2.58 -6.91 2.00
C ASN A 126 1.97 -6.28 0.74
N THR A 127 1.01 -6.95 0.12
CA THR A 127 0.28 -6.41 -1.03
C THR A 127 -0.48 -5.14 -0.67
N ALA A 128 -1.11 -5.10 0.50
CA ALA A 128 -1.82 -3.92 0.99
C ALA A 128 -0.89 -2.71 1.14
N GLY A 129 0.27 -2.89 1.78
CA GLY A 129 1.27 -1.83 1.94
C GLY A 129 1.84 -1.33 0.62
N ILE A 130 2.09 -2.23 -0.33
CA ILE A 130 2.56 -1.87 -1.68
C ILE A 130 1.48 -1.09 -2.43
N ALA A 131 0.22 -1.55 -2.39
CA ALA A 131 -0.91 -0.88 -3.04
C ALA A 131 -1.13 0.54 -2.50
N LEU A 132 -1.06 0.72 -1.18
CA LEU A 132 -1.14 2.03 -0.53
C LEU A 132 0.00 2.95 -0.96
N GLY A 133 1.24 2.44 -0.99
CA GLY A 133 2.40 3.20 -1.47
C GLY A 133 2.25 3.67 -2.90
N TYR A 134 1.70 2.83 -3.79
CA TYR A 134 1.40 3.22 -5.16
C TYR A 134 0.30 4.28 -5.24
N ALA A 135 -0.82 4.09 -4.53
CA ALA A 135 -1.89 5.08 -4.48
C ALA A 135 -1.39 6.43 -3.97
N GLN A 136 -0.58 6.44 -2.91
CA GLN A 136 0.03 7.64 -2.36
C GLN A 136 0.92 8.34 -3.38
N SER A 137 1.79 7.60 -4.08
CA SER A 137 2.66 8.15 -5.10
C SER A 137 1.87 8.82 -6.24
N ILE A 138 0.80 8.17 -6.72
CA ILE A 138 -0.07 8.71 -7.77
C ILE A 138 -0.75 10.00 -7.31
N LEU A 139 -1.33 10.01 -6.10
CA LEU A 139 -2.02 11.18 -5.56
C LEU A 139 -1.06 12.36 -5.29
N LEU A 140 0.14 12.10 -4.79
CA LEU A 140 1.17 13.13 -4.59
C LEU A 140 1.63 13.73 -5.91
N ASN A 141 1.89 12.89 -6.93
CA ASN A 141 2.27 13.35 -8.27
C ASN A 141 1.15 14.19 -8.90
N PHE A 142 -0.10 13.78 -8.76
CA PHE A 142 -1.25 14.54 -9.22
C PHE A 142 -1.36 15.91 -8.51
N GLY A 143 -1.18 15.94 -7.19
CA GLY A 143 -1.17 17.18 -6.41
C GLY A 143 -0.07 18.14 -6.86
N ALA A 144 1.14 17.63 -7.12
CA ALA A 144 2.25 18.40 -7.65
C ALA A 144 1.97 18.94 -9.06
N GLU A 145 1.34 18.15 -9.94
CA GLU A 145 0.97 18.59 -11.29
C GLU A 145 -0.04 19.74 -11.26
N ILE A 146 -1.06 19.66 -10.39
CA ILE A 146 -2.02 20.75 -10.18
C ILE A 146 -1.31 22.01 -9.68
N GLN A 147 -0.35 21.85 -8.77
CA GLN A 147 0.41 22.97 -8.22
C GLN A 147 1.29 23.64 -9.28
N LEU A 148 1.95 22.88 -10.16
CA LEU A 148 2.71 23.41 -11.29
C LEU A 148 1.82 24.13 -12.31
N LYS A 149 0.63 23.59 -12.61
CA LYS A 149 -0.36 24.23 -13.48
C LYS A 149 -0.88 25.55 -12.86
N LYS A 150 -1.07 25.62 -11.54
CA LYS A 150 -1.41 26.85 -10.81
C LYS A 150 -0.22 27.83 -10.73
N ALA A 151 1.00 27.33 -10.52
CA ALA A 151 2.22 28.13 -10.37
C ALA A 151 2.65 28.83 -11.66
N ARG A 152 2.30 28.28 -12.83
CA ARG A 152 2.38 28.98 -14.13
C ARG A 152 1.48 30.22 -14.21
N ILE A 153 0.53 30.39 -13.28
CA ILE A 153 -0.47 31.48 -13.25
C ILE A 153 -0.25 32.44 -12.06
N ALA A 154 0.36 32.00 -10.94
CA ALA A 154 0.85 32.86 -9.86
C ALA A 154 1.84 32.13 -8.93
N PRO A 155 2.90 32.78 -8.41
CA PRO A 155 3.89 32.10 -7.57
C PRO A 155 3.34 31.94 -6.15
N THR A 156 3.30 30.72 -5.59
CA THR A 156 3.33 30.53 -4.12
C THR A 156 3.47 29.07 -3.67
N LYS A 157 4.55 28.86 -2.89
CA LYS A 157 4.61 28.25 -1.54
C LYS A 157 3.90 26.90 -1.32
N ASP A 158 4.72 25.87 -1.12
CA ASP A 158 4.43 24.49 -0.69
C ASP A 158 3.04 24.25 -0.07
N ILE A 159 2.14 23.63 -0.85
CA ILE A 159 0.81 23.21 -0.39
C ILE A 159 0.71 21.69 -0.54
N HIS A 160 0.79 20.97 0.58
CA HIS A 160 0.37 19.57 0.69
C HIS A 160 -1.17 19.51 0.54
N LEU A 161 -1.68 19.14 -0.64
CA LEU A 161 -3.09 19.31 -1.02
C LEU A 161 -3.99 18.11 -0.72
N VAL A 162 -3.42 16.94 -0.42
CA VAL A 162 -4.18 15.70 -0.18
C VAL A 162 -3.60 15.03 1.07
N GLU A 163 -4.43 14.87 2.08
CA GLU A 163 -4.14 14.07 3.26
C GLU A 163 -4.91 12.75 3.12
N MET A 164 -4.18 11.64 3.25
CA MET A 164 -4.70 10.28 3.08
C MET A 164 -4.98 9.72 4.47
N GLU A 165 -6.23 9.33 4.74
CA GLU A 165 -6.56 8.52 5.92
C GLU A 165 -6.49 7.04 5.51
N GLU A 166 -5.46 6.35 6.01
CA GLU A 166 -5.33 4.90 5.84
C GLU A 166 -6.16 4.19 6.91
N ARG A 167 -7.10 3.34 6.48
CA ARG A 167 -7.77 2.38 7.38
C ARG A 167 -7.60 0.97 6.86
N MET A 168 -6.88 0.15 7.63
CA MET A 168 -6.83 -1.29 7.42
C MET A 168 -8.14 -1.90 7.90
N TRP A 169 -8.85 -2.55 6.97
CA TRP A 169 -10.07 -3.30 7.28
C TRP A 169 -9.71 -4.69 7.80
N TYR A 170 -10.05 -4.98 9.05
CA TYR A 170 -9.93 -6.30 9.67
C TYR A 170 -11.32 -6.77 10.11
N ASN A 171 -11.80 -7.89 9.55
CA ASN A 171 -12.89 -8.64 10.18
C ASN A 171 -12.32 -9.44 11.36
N LEU A 172 -12.85 -9.23 12.57
CA LEU A 172 -12.72 -10.12 13.72
C LEU A 172 -13.97 -11.00 13.82
#